data_AF-A0A7Y6UE25-F1
#
_entry.id   AF-A0A7Y6UE25-F1
#
_cell.length_a   1.000
_cell.length_b   1.000
_cell.length_c   1.000
_cell.angle_alpha   90.00
_cell.angle_beta   90.00
_cell.angle_gamma   90.00
#
_symmetry.space_group_name_H-M   'P 1'
#
loop_
_entity.id
_entity.type
_entity.pdbx_description
1 polymer ?
#
loop_
_entity_poly.entity_id
_entity_poly.type
_entity_poly.pdbx_seq_one_letter_code
_entity_poly.pdbx_strand_id
1 'polypeptide(L)'
;MSQDELYAVTARVVDEFTSAAMLFTGLDVSNAVKQTLTEARHRDISPIVRDLYERKGMGAYTQTLIDVMAAGQKPAKAFLYHLPEQAVALYDDAMRSQLATPPQRQQRVADDGALSASATEAGVRIGKDGRARVPRKLIENAGIRGDRVLVRTDQAAGKLTIVAPGSSAPAPAPVDPLYALPDLFFAATDNGQPLNYEHPSLLHIPRSMIDMFGQDPNLVARIENGTVVVVKR
;
A
#
# COMPACT_ATOMS: atom_id res chain seq x y z
N MET A 1 11.44 -20.04 11.70
CA MET A 1 10.74 -18.89 11.10
C MET A 1 9.25 -19.10 11.26
N SER A 2 8.54 -18.14 11.88
CA SER A 2 7.08 -18.23 11.99
C SER A 2 6.42 -17.89 10.64
N GLN A 3 5.18 -18.34 10.45
CA GLN A 3 4.41 -17.99 9.24
C GLN A 3 4.18 -16.47 9.15
N ASP A 4 3.93 -15.81 10.29
CA ASP A 4 3.71 -14.37 10.38
C ASP A 4 4.96 -13.57 10.01
N GLU A 5 6.14 -14.04 10.44
CA GLU A 5 7.43 -13.42 10.09
C GLU A 5 7.68 -13.50 8.58
N LEU A 6 7.47 -14.68 7.99
CA LEU A 6 7.63 -14.88 6.55
C LEU A 6 6.68 -13.99 5.76
N TYR A 7 5.41 -13.91 6.16
CA TYR A 7 4.42 -13.03 5.54
C TYR A 7 4.83 -11.56 5.65
N ALA A 8 5.19 -11.10 6.85
CA ALA A 8 5.55 -9.70 7.09
C ALA A 8 6.77 -9.27 6.26
N VAL A 9 7.81 -10.10 6.16
CA VAL A 9 8.99 -9.81 5.34
C VAL A 9 8.64 -9.84 3.85
N THR A 10 7.83 -10.81 3.41
CA THR A 10 7.40 -10.90 2.01
C THR A 10 6.56 -9.69 1.60
N ALA A 11 5.60 -9.27 2.44
CA ALA A 11 4.76 -8.10 2.21
C ALA A 11 5.59 -6.80 2.10
N ARG A 12 6.61 -6.63 2.94
CA ARG A 12 7.55 -5.51 2.87
C ARG A 12 8.31 -5.46 1.54
N VAL A 13 8.85 -6.61 1.12
CA VAL A 13 9.55 -6.71 -0.15
C VAL A 13 8.60 -6.38 -1.30
N VAL A 14 7.39 -6.94 -1.33
CA VAL A 14 6.40 -6.62 -2.38
C VAL A 14 6.05 -5.13 -2.37
N ASP A 15 5.89 -4.51 -1.20
CA ASP A 15 5.67 -3.06 -1.13
C ASP A 15 6.86 -2.27 -1.70
N GLU A 16 8.09 -2.67 -1.42
CA GLU A 16 9.28 -2.04 -2.00
C GLU A 16 9.26 -2.08 -3.53
N PHE A 17 9.04 -3.27 -4.12
CA PHE A 17 8.94 -3.43 -5.58
C PHE A 17 7.79 -2.60 -6.18
N THR A 18 6.61 -2.61 -5.56
CA THR A 18 5.44 -1.87 -6.05
C THR A 18 5.59 -0.36 -5.87
N SER A 19 6.13 0.10 -4.75
CA SER A 19 6.44 1.52 -4.50
C SER A 19 7.43 2.10 -5.51
N ALA A 20 8.35 1.27 -6.02
CA ALA A 20 9.31 1.63 -7.04
C ALA A 20 8.76 1.48 -8.48
N ALA A 21 7.50 1.07 -8.65
CA ALA A 21 6.90 0.73 -9.94
C ALA A 21 7.78 -0.26 -10.75
N MET A 22 8.33 -1.28 -10.09
CA MET A 22 9.16 -2.29 -10.75
C MET A 22 8.31 -3.40 -11.34
N LEU A 23 8.80 -4.00 -12.43
CA LEU A 23 8.32 -5.29 -12.93
C LEU A 23 9.03 -6.40 -12.15
N PHE A 24 8.31 -7.41 -11.68
CA PHE A 24 8.90 -8.49 -10.89
C PHE A 24 8.12 -9.80 -10.99
N THR A 25 8.79 -10.90 -10.70
CA THR A 25 8.20 -12.23 -10.56
C THR A 25 8.24 -12.68 -9.10
N GLY A 26 7.55 -13.79 -8.80
CA GLY A 26 7.67 -14.43 -7.48
C GLY A 26 9.09 -14.90 -7.15
N LEU A 27 9.95 -15.12 -8.15
CA LEU A 27 11.35 -15.49 -7.94
C LEU A 27 12.17 -14.29 -7.47
N ASP A 28 11.96 -13.11 -8.05
CA ASP A 28 12.63 -11.86 -7.65
C ASP A 28 12.33 -11.53 -6.19
N VAL A 29 11.05 -11.60 -5.81
CA VAL A 29 10.60 -11.43 -4.42
C VAL A 29 11.25 -12.47 -3.52
N SER A 30 11.31 -13.74 -3.96
CA SER A 30 11.97 -14.78 -3.17
C SER A 30 13.45 -14.52 -2.93
N ASN A 31 14.18 -14.01 -3.93
CA ASN A 31 15.58 -13.67 -3.82
C ASN A 31 15.80 -12.49 -2.85
N ALA A 32 14.93 -11.48 -2.91
CA ALA A 32 14.94 -10.35 -1.97
C ALA A 32 14.65 -10.80 -0.53
N VAL A 33 13.61 -11.60 -0.31
CA VAL A 33 13.27 -12.14 1.03
C VAL A 33 14.44 -12.92 1.63
N LYS A 34 15.13 -13.74 0.83
CA LYS A 34 16.28 -14.54 1.28
C LYS A 34 17.49 -13.72 1.75
N GLN A 35 17.57 -12.43 1.39
CA GLN A 35 18.59 -11.54 1.96
C GLN A 35 18.36 -11.27 3.46
N THR A 36 17.12 -11.42 3.93
CA THR A 36 16.75 -11.25 5.33
C THR A 36 16.48 -12.59 6.01
N LEU A 37 15.83 -13.53 5.30
CA LEU A 37 15.42 -14.84 5.78
C LEU A 37 16.08 -15.94 4.93
N THR A 38 17.36 -16.22 5.20
CA THR A 38 18.21 -17.10 4.38
C THR A 38 17.66 -18.52 4.18
N GLU A 39 16.87 -19.03 5.13
CA GLU A 39 16.28 -20.36 5.06
C GLU A 39 14.95 -20.42 4.30
N ALA A 40 14.37 -19.27 3.92
CA ALA A 40 13.07 -19.20 3.28
C ALA A 40 13.12 -19.81 1.87
N ARG A 41 12.17 -20.71 1.57
CA ARG A 41 12.09 -21.38 0.26
C ARG A 41 11.13 -20.65 -0.66
N HIS A 42 11.43 -20.67 -1.95
CA HIS A 42 10.58 -20.03 -2.96
C HIS A 42 9.14 -20.57 -2.94
N ARG A 43 8.96 -21.89 -2.71
CA ARG A 43 7.64 -22.52 -2.62
C ARG A 43 6.79 -22.02 -1.45
N ASP A 44 7.41 -21.45 -0.42
CA ASP A 44 6.71 -20.90 0.75
C ASP A 44 6.37 -19.41 0.51
N ILE A 45 7.18 -18.71 -0.31
CA ILE A 45 7.02 -17.27 -0.62
C ILE A 45 6.06 -17.04 -1.80
N SER A 46 6.13 -17.86 -2.85
CA SER A 46 5.31 -17.66 -4.06
C SER A 46 3.80 -17.65 -3.79
N PRO A 47 3.24 -18.50 -2.90
CA PRO A 47 1.83 -18.42 -2.54
C PRO A 47 1.46 -17.09 -1.87
N ILE A 48 2.34 -16.54 -1.03
CA ILE A 48 2.10 -15.26 -0.34
C ILE A 48 2.06 -14.11 -1.36
N VAL A 49 2.96 -14.09 -2.35
CA VAL A 49 2.95 -13.08 -3.42
C VAL A 49 1.64 -13.14 -4.19
N ARG A 50 1.16 -14.34 -4.52
CA ARG A 50 -0.12 -14.52 -5.22
C ARG A 50 -1.30 -14.05 -4.36
N ASP A 51 -1.34 -14.42 -3.09
CA ASP A 51 -2.38 -14.01 -2.14
C ASP A 51 -2.42 -12.48 -1.98
N LEU A 52 -1.26 -11.82 -1.85
CA LEU A 52 -1.15 -10.36 -1.83
C LEU A 52 -1.70 -9.71 -3.11
N TYR A 53 -1.48 -10.32 -4.27
CA TYR A 53 -2.07 -9.85 -5.53
C TYR A 53 -3.59 -10.02 -5.56
N GLU A 54 -4.09 -11.22 -5.21
CA GLU A 54 -5.52 -11.55 -5.23
C GLU A 54 -6.34 -10.69 -4.26
N ARG A 55 -5.76 -10.34 -3.11
CA ARG A 55 -6.34 -9.40 -2.13
C ARG A 55 -6.25 -7.93 -2.54
N LYS A 56 -5.67 -7.65 -3.72
CA LYS A 56 -5.42 -6.29 -4.24
C LYS A 56 -4.41 -5.49 -3.40
N GLY A 57 -3.57 -6.17 -2.61
CA GLY A 57 -2.49 -5.57 -1.84
C GLY A 57 -1.38 -4.96 -2.69
N MET A 58 -1.32 -5.25 -3.99
CA MET A 58 -0.42 -4.63 -4.96
C MET A 58 -1.05 -3.45 -5.73
N GLY A 59 -2.30 -3.07 -5.42
CA GLY A 59 -2.97 -1.93 -6.06
C GLY A 59 -3.37 -2.21 -7.51
N ALA A 60 -2.90 -1.39 -8.45
CA ALA A 60 -3.27 -1.44 -9.87
C ALA A 60 -2.42 -2.42 -10.70
N TYR A 61 -1.48 -3.13 -10.06
CA TYR A 61 -0.68 -4.14 -10.72
C TYR A 61 -1.56 -5.20 -11.38
N THR A 62 -1.10 -5.70 -12.54
CA THR A 62 -1.66 -6.84 -13.25
C THR A 62 -0.63 -7.97 -13.31
N GLN A 63 -1.06 -9.15 -13.73
CA GLN A 63 -0.17 -10.29 -13.92
C GLN A 63 -0.24 -10.83 -15.35
N THR A 64 0.92 -11.09 -15.94
CA THR A 64 1.06 -11.72 -17.26
C THR A 64 1.88 -12.99 -17.15
N LEU A 65 1.44 -14.08 -17.78
CA LEU A 65 2.20 -15.32 -17.82
C LEU A 65 3.34 -15.20 -18.84
N ILE A 66 4.58 -15.37 -18.38
CA ILE A 66 5.79 -15.31 -19.19
C ILE A 66 6.57 -16.63 -19.10
N ASP A 67 7.38 -16.89 -20.12
CA ASP A 67 8.38 -17.95 -20.08
C ASP A 67 9.66 -17.40 -19.45
N VAL A 68 10.18 -18.11 -18.44
CA VAL A 68 11.44 -17.82 -17.75
C VAL A 68 12.41 -18.97 -17.93
N MET A 69 13.69 -18.64 -18.11
CA MET A 69 14.74 -19.61 -18.38
C MET A 69 15.47 -19.94 -17.08
N ALA A 70 15.10 -21.05 -16.45
CA ALA A 70 15.81 -21.54 -15.27
C ALA A 70 17.08 -22.28 -15.71
N ALA A 71 18.24 -21.61 -15.60
CA ALA A 71 19.56 -22.23 -15.67
C ALA A 71 19.81 -23.12 -16.92
N GLY A 72 19.38 -22.67 -18.10
CA GLY A 72 19.60 -23.40 -19.36
C GLY A 72 18.73 -24.66 -19.56
N GLN A 73 17.73 -24.89 -18.72
CA GLN A 73 16.75 -25.96 -18.89
C GLN A 73 15.47 -25.49 -19.59
N LYS A 74 14.51 -26.42 -19.77
CA LYS A 74 13.19 -26.19 -20.38
C LYS A 74 12.55 -24.91 -19.82
N PRO A 75 11.92 -24.08 -20.67
CA PRO A 75 11.24 -22.87 -20.22
C PRO A 75 10.19 -23.22 -19.16
N ALA A 76 10.29 -22.55 -18.01
CA ALA A 76 9.28 -22.61 -16.96
C ALA A 76 8.34 -21.42 -17.11
N LYS A 77 7.08 -21.58 -16.71
CA LYS A 77 6.12 -20.47 -16.73
C LYS A 77 6.11 -19.75 -15.39
N ALA A 78 6.12 -18.42 -15.42
CA ALA A 78 6.02 -17.58 -14.23
C ALA A 78 5.05 -16.42 -14.48
N PHE A 79 4.41 -15.93 -13.42
CA PHE A 79 3.67 -14.68 -13.49
C PHE A 79 4.63 -13.50 -13.31
N LEU A 80 4.60 -12.59 -14.28
CA LEU A 80 5.19 -11.26 -14.19
C LEU A 80 4.14 -10.29 -13.66
N TYR A 81 4.44 -9.65 -12.53
CA TYR A 81 3.65 -8.58 -11.94
C TYR A 81 4.19 -7.24 -12.45
N HIS A 82 3.31 -6.41 -13.00
CA HIS A 82 3.67 -5.10 -13.55
C HIS A 82 2.49 -4.12 -13.52
N LEU A 83 2.75 -2.83 -13.69
CA LEU A 83 1.67 -1.85 -13.91
C LEU A 83 1.09 -1.99 -15.33
N PRO A 84 -0.18 -1.63 -15.56
CA PRO A 84 -0.82 -1.73 -16.88
C PRO A 84 -0.09 -0.94 -17.97
N GLU A 85 0.42 0.23 -17.61
CA GLU A 85 1.22 1.11 -18.46
C GLU A 85 2.64 0.59 -18.79
N GLN A 86 3.11 -0.46 -18.12
CA GLN A 86 4.43 -1.04 -18.37
C GLN A 86 4.34 -2.19 -19.38
N ALA A 87 5.11 -2.09 -20.47
CA ALA A 87 5.19 -3.17 -21.44
C ALA A 87 5.95 -4.38 -20.85
N VAL A 88 5.38 -5.58 -21.01
CA VAL A 88 5.98 -6.86 -20.58
C VAL A 88 7.39 -7.08 -21.18
N ALA A 89 7.65 -6.53 -22.37
CA ALA A 89 8.94 -6.60 -23.04
C ALA A 89 10.07 -5.86 -22.29
N LEU A 90 9.74 -4.95 -21.35
CA LEU A 90 10.74 -4.30 -20.50
C LEU A 90 11.37 -5.26 -19.49
N TYR A 91 10.73 -6.40 -19.22
CA TYR A 91 11.32 -7.48 -18.46
C TYR A 91 12.10 -8.37 -19.43
N ASP A 92 13.37 -8.00 -19.65
CA ASP A 92 14.25 -8.56 -20.67
C ASP A 92 14.81 -9.94 -20.31
N ASP A 93 15.53 -10.55 -21.25
CA ASP A 93 16.14 -11.87 -21.05
C ASP A 93 17.21 -11.87 -19.96
N ALA A 94 17.86 -10.74 -19.67
CA ALA A 94 18.81 -10.63 -18.57
C ALA A 94 18.10 -10.76 -17.22
N MET A 95 16.90 -10.19 -17.08
CA MET A 95 16.04 -10.37 -15.90
C MET A 95 15.40 -11.77 -15.85
N ARG A 96 14.97 -12.33 -17.00
CA ARG A 96 14.36 -13.68 -17.09
C ARG A 96 15.34 -14.83 -16.87
N SER A 97 16.63 -14.61 -17.16
CA SER A 97 17.68 -15.62 -17.06
C SER A 97 18.38 -15.63 -15.71
N GLN A 98 18.00 -14.74 -14.78
CA GLN A 98 18.68 -14.62 -13.49
C GLN A 98 18.62 -15.92 -12.69
N LEU A 99 19.75 -16.64 -12.68
CA LEU A 99 20.18 -17.45 -11.55
C LEU A 99 20.38 -16.49 -10.36
N ALA A 100 19.31 -16.23 -9.62
CA ALA A 100 19.28 -15.52 -8.34
C ALA A 100 20.36 -14.44 -8.17
N THR A 101 20.34 -13.39 -8.99
CA THR A 101 21.20 -12.24 -8.72
C THR A 101 20.61 -11.54 -7.48
N PRO A 102 21.39 -11.34 -6.39
CA PRO A 102 20.86 -10.68 -5.21
C PRO A 102 20.40 -9.28 -5.61
N PRO A 103 19.16 -8.86 -5.26
CA PRO A 103 18.71 -7.50 -5.54
C PRO A 103 19.72 -6.53 -4.95
N GLN A 104 20.00 -5.45 -5.70
CA GLN A 104 20.80 -4.36 -5.18
C GLN A 104 20.14 -3.94 -3.85
N ARG A 105 20.92 -3.91 -2.76
CA ARG A 105 20.44 -3.43 -1.46
C ARG A 105 19.94 -2.01 -1.67
N GLN A 106 18.66 -1.82 -1.93
CA GLN A 106 18.08 -0.52 -1.72
C GLN A 106 18.24 -0.25 -0.23
N GLN A 107 18.73 0.93 0.08
CA GLN A 107 18.84 1.41 1.44
C GLN A 107 17.48 1.17 2.09
N ARG A 108 17.41 0.23 3.05
CA ARG A 108 16.17 -0.10 3.76
C ARG A 108 15.60 1.21 4.25
N VAL A 109 14.55 1.71 3.60
CA VAL A 109 13.92 2.92 4.06
C VAL A 109 13.21 2.52 5.35
N ALA A 110 13.69 3.09 6.46
CA ALA A 110 13.27 2.73 7.81
C ALA A 110 11.85 3.23 8.03
N ASP A 111 10.86 2.48 7.54
CA ASP A 111 9.55 3.08 7.28
C ASP A 111 8.55 3.02 8.42
N ASP A 112 8.82 2.27 9.48
CA ASP A 112 7.86 2.18 10.59
C ASP A 112 8.48 2.20 11.99
N GLY A 113 9.75 1.83 12.13
CA GLY A 113 10.41 1.78 13.45
C GLY A 113 10.75 3.16 14.03
N ALA A 114 10.62 4.24 13.26
CA ALA A 114 11.07 5.57 13.65
C ALA A 114 9.98 6.44 14.31
N LEU A 115 8.69 6.06 14.20
CA LEU A 115 7.62 6.86 14.81
C LEU A 115 7.52 6.57 16.30
N SER A 116 7.73 7.61 17.10
CA SER A 116 7.54 7.52 18.55
C SER A 116 6.06 7.25 18.90
N ALA A 117 5.82 6.71 20.09
CA ALA A 117 4.48 6.48 20.60
C ALA A 117 3.67 7.78 20.80
N SER A 118 4.32 8.94 20.80
CA SER A 118 3.70 10.26 20.91
C SER A 118 3.70 11.04 19.59
N ALA A 119 4.09 10.42 18.47
CA ALA A 119 4.05 11.07 17.18
C ALA A 119 2.60 11.38 16.79
N THR A 120 2.31 12.66 16.55
CA THR A 120 1.01 13.16 16.09
C THR A 120 0.99 13.51 14.60
N GLU A 121 2.14 13.41 13.93
CA GLU A 121 2.31 13.74 12.53
C GLU A 121 3.35 12.83 11.88
N ALA A 122 3.13 12.47 10.61
CA ALA A 122 4.11 11.77 9.78
C ALA A 122 3.96 12.19 8.30
N GLY A 123 5.07 12.22 7.57
CA GLY A 123 5.03 12.40 6.12
C GLY A 123 4.35 11.22 5.43
N VAL A 124 3.52 11.50 4.43
CA VAL A 124 2.84 10.48 3.63
C VAL A 124 3.58 10.32 2.32
N ARG A 125 4.10 9.13 2.07
CA ARG A 125 4.87 8.85 0.86
C ARG A 125 3.97 8.31 -0.23
N ILE A 126 4.07 8.90 -1.42
CA ILE A 126 3.42 8.40 -2.62
C ILE A 126 4.46 7.61 -3.41
N GLY A 127 4.19 6.31 -3.63
CA GLY A 127 5.05 5.49 -4.46
C GLY A 127 4.86 5.82 -5.95
N LYS A 128 5.76 5.31 -6.79
CA LYS A 128 5.62 5.39 -8.24
C LYS A 128 4.41 4.60 -8.76
N ASP A 129 3.84 3.71 -7.95
CA ASP A 129 2.53 3.08 -8.18
C ASP A 129 1.33 4.03 -7.92
N GLY A 130 1.58 5.25 -7.46
CA GLY A 130 0.58 6.27 -7.16
C GLY A 130 -0.17 6.03 -5.85
N ARG A 131 0.20 5.03 -5.05
CA ARG A 131 -0.45 4.77 -3.75
C ARG A 131 0.25 5.56 -2.65
N ALA A 132 -0.53 6.07 -1.70
CA ALA A 132 0.01 6.67 -0.50
C ALA A 132 0.21 5.65 0.61
N ARG A 133 1.28 5.81 1.38
CA ARG A 133 1.66 4.97 2.51
C ARG A 133 1.55 5.79 3.78
N VAL A 134 0.57 5.46 4.61
CA VAL A 134 0.37 6.07 5.92
C VAL A 134 0.86 5.09 6.99
N PRO A 135 1.78 5.48 7.88
CA PRO A 135 2.27 4.60 8.92
C PRO A 135 1.13 4.12 9.85
N ARG A 136 1.00 2.80 10.01
CA ARG A 136 0.00 2.19 10.91
C ARG A 136 0.15 2.69 12.33
N LYS A 137 1.39 2.95 12.76
CA LYS A 137 1.67 3.48 14.10
C LYS A 137 1.00 4.82 14.37
N LEU A 138 0.92 5.70 13.36
CA LEU A 138 0.22 6.98 13.50
C LEU A 138 -1.29 6.78 13.68
N ILE A 139 -1.87 5.81 12.96
CA ILE A 139 -3.28 5.44 13.06
C ILE A 139 -3.59 4.83 14.44
N GLU A 140 -2.71 3.98 14.94
CA GLU A 140 -2.80 3.45 16.30
C GLU A 140 -2.67 4.52 17.38
N ASN A 141 -1.76 5.49 17.20
CA ASN A 141 -1.61 6.63 18.10
C ASN A 141 -2.88 7.50 18.14
N ALA A 142 -3.67 7.54 17.06
CA ALA A 142 -4.98 8.18 17.04
C ALA A 142 -6.07 7.38 17.78
N GLY A 143 -5.75 6.19 18.31
CA GLY A 143 -6.68 5.30 19.00
C GLY A 143 -7.44 4.37 18.05
N ILE A 144 -7.17 4.41 16.75
CA ILE A 144 -7.82 3.53 15.76
C ILE A 144 -7.11 2.18 15.77
N ARG A 145 -7.83 1.12 16.15
CA ARG A 145 -7.31 -0.25 16.27
C ARG A 145 -8.10 -1.21 15.39
N GLY A 146 -7.47 -2.33 15.06
CA GLY A 146 -8.05 -3.40 14.23
C GLY A 146 -7.38 -3.52 12.86
N ASP A 147 -7.92 -4.41 12.04
CA ASP A 147 -7.36 -4.76 10.72
C ASP A 147 -8.02 -4.02 9.57
N ARG A 148 -9.06 -3.22 9.86
CA ARG A 148 -9.83 -2.45 8.90
C ARG A 148 -10.02 -1.02 9.40
N VAL A 149 -10.00 -0.09 8.46
CA VAL A 149 -10.29 1.34 8.68
C VAL A 149 -11.29 1.82 7.65
N LEU A 150 -11.94 2.95 7.92
CA LEU A 150 -12.76 3.66 6.94
C LEU A 150 -12.00 4.91 6.49
N VAL A 151 -11.93 5.10 5.17
CA VAL A 151 -11.32 6.28 4.57
C VAL A 151 -12.39 7.12 3.89
N ARG A 152 -12.48 8.38 4.30
CA ARG A 152 -13.40 9.38 3.73
C ARG A 152 -12.59 10.43 2.98
N THR A 153 -13.06 10.83 1.81
CA THR A 153 -12.47 11.91 1.03
C THR A 153 -13.40 13.11 1.02
N ASP A 154 -12.84 14.29 1.23
CA ASP A 154 -13.53 15.58 1.09
C ASP A 154 -12.78 16.39 0.05
N GLN A 155 -13.28 16.34 -1.19
CA GLN A 155 -12.64 17.00 -2.34
C GLN A 155 -12.69 18.53 -2.21
N ALA A 156 -13.74 19.10 -1.62
CA ALA A 156 -13.88 20.54 -1.46
C ALA A 156 -12.86 21.07 -0.44
N ALA A 157 -12.64 20.33 0.65
CA ALA A 157 -11.64 20.69 1.65
C ALA A 157 -10.21 20.24 1.30
N GLY A 158 -10.02 19.45 0.22
CA GLY A 158 -8.73 18.84 -0.10
C GLY A 158 -8.19 17.98 1.04
N LYS A 159 -9.06 17.18 1.66
CA LYS A 159 -8.78 16.43 2.89
C LYS A 159 -9.20 14.97 2.79
N LEU A 160 -8.36 14.06 3.28
CA LEU A 160 -8.70 12.64 3.44
C LEU A 160 -8.67 12.30 4.93
N THR A 161 -9.70 11.63 5.43
CA THR A 161 -9.84 11.29 6.85
C THR A 161 -9.93 9.78 7.02
N ILE A 162 -9.08 9.23 7.89
CA ILE A 162 -9.04 7.83 8.29
C ILE A 162 -9.67 7.73 9.68
N VAL A 163 -10.69 6.89 9.80
CA VAL A 163 -11.44 6.68 11.04
C VAL A 163 -11.62 5.19 11.36
N ALA A 164 -11.96 4.89 12.60
CA ALA A 164 -12.29 3.54 13.01
C ALA A 164 -13.59 3.05 12.33
N PRO A 165 -13.71 1.76 11.99
CA PRO A 165 -14.98 1.22 11.53
C PRO A 165 -16.09 1.46 12.55
N GLY A 166 -17.23 1.98 12.10
CA GLY A 166 -18.40 2.25 12.97
C GLY A 166 -18.32 3.53 13.80
N SER A 167 -17.24 4.32 13.73
CA SER A 167 -17.25 5.66 14.31
C SER A 167 -18.13 6.58 13.44
N SER A 168 -19.19 7.13 14.03
CA SER A 168 -19.92 8.23 13.41
C SER A 168 -18.95 9.39 13.19
N ALA A 169 -18.93 9.95 11.98
CA ALA A 169 -18.24 11.21 11.76
C ALA A 169 -18.75 12.26 12.77
N PRO A 170 -17.90 13.17 13.27
CA PRO A 170 -18.43 14.40 13.83
C PRO A 170 -19.34 15.02 12.77
N ALA A 171 -20.56 15.40 13.17
CA ALA A 171 -21.51 16.02 12.27
C ALA A 171 -20.82 17.18 11.53
N PRO A 172 -21.07 17.37 10.22
CA PRO A 172 -20.54 18.54 9.52
C PRO A 172 -20.90 19.79 10.34
N ALA A 173 -19.97 20.76 10.40
CA ALA A 173 -20.22 22.01 11.10
C ALA A 173 -21.57 22.58 10.64
N PRO A 174 -22.42 23.07 11.56
CA PRO A 174 -23.73 23.58 11.18
C PRO A 174 -23.53 24.65 10.11
N VAL A 175 -23.99 24.36 8.89
CA VAL A 175 -24.11 25.36 7.83
C VAL A 175 -25.09 26.43 8.31
N ASP A 176 -24.69 27.69 8.16
CA ASP A 176 -25.47 28.85 8.60
C ASP A 176 -26.93 28.72 8.10
N PRO A 177 -27.93 28.69 9.00
CA PRO A 177 -29.32 28.39 8.65
C PRO A 177 -29.93 29.36 7.63
N LEU A 178 -29.30 30.51 7.38
CA LEU A 178 -29.70 31.47 6.34
C LEU A 178 -29.57 30.93 4.90
N TYR A 179 -28.89 29.80 4.69
CA TYR A 179 -28.78 29.11 3.40
C TYR A 179 -29.33 27.66 3.42
N ALA A 180 -30.04 27.27 4.47
CA ALA A 180 -30.68 25.95 4.55
C ALA A 180 -31.90 25.90 3.61
N LEU A 181 -31.69 25.42 2.38
CA LEU A 181 -32.78 25.03 1.49
C LEU A 181 -33.61 23.91 2.16
N PRO A 182 -34.95 23.92 2.04
CA PRO A 182 -35.80 22.96 2.72
C PRO A 182 -35.52 21.53 2.23
N ASP A 183 -35.11 20.70 3.19
CA ASP A 183 -35.06 19.24 3.24
C ASP A 183 -35.53 18.49 1.98
N LEU A 184 -34.57 18.21 1.08
CA LEU A 184 -34.56 16.94 0.37
C LEU A 184 -33.64 16.01 1.15
N PHE A 185 -34.24 14.97 1.73
CA PHE A 185 -33.62 13.85 2.44
C PHE A 185 -32.43 13.25 1.67
N PHE A 186 -31.25 13.86 1.78
CA PHE A 186 -29.99 13.16 1.60
C PHE A 186 -29.54 12.77 2.99
N ALA A 187 -29.97 11.59 3.45
CA ALA A 187 -29.23 10.90 4.49
C ALA A 187 -27.77 10.94 4.03
N ALA A 188 -26.90 11.62 4.78
CA ALA A 188 -25.48 11.61 4.54
C ALA A 188 -25.04 10.17 4.77
N THR A 189 -25.18 9.32 3.75
CA THR A 189 -24.61 7.99 3.76
C THR A 189 -23.14 8.22 4.01
N ASP A 190 -22.69 7.63 5.11
CA ASP A 190 -21.33 7.65 5.56
C ASP A 190 -20.48 6.91 4.52
N ASN A 191 -20.14 7.61 3.42
CA ASN A 191 -19.57 7.06 2.19
C ASN A 191 -18.08 6.71 2.35
N GLY A 192 -17.64 6.38 3.56
CA GLY A 192 -16.28 5.93 3.81
C GLY A 192 -16.01 4.63 3.06
N GLN A 193 -14.93 4.60 2.28
CA GLN A 193 -14.48 3.36 1.66
C GLN A 193 -13.68 2.56 2.69
N PRO A 194 -14.05 1.29 2.94
CA PRO A 194 -13.28 0.44 3.83
C PRO A 194 -11.96 0.03 3.20
N LEU A 195 -10.88 0.11 3.97
CA LEU A 195 -9.56 -0.39 3.61
C LEU A 195 -9.06 -1.37 4.68
N ASN A 196 -8.39 -2.43 4.24
CA ASN A 196 -7.70 -3.38 5.11
C ASN A 196 -6.20 -3.10 5.11
N TYR A 197 -5.52 -3.52 6.17
CA TYR A 197 -4.05 -3.52 6.19
C TYR A 197 -3.51 -4.70 5.39
N GLU A 198 -2.94 -4.40 4.22
CA GLU A 198 -2.24 -5.40 3.38
C GLU A 198 -0.75 -5.50 3.73
N HIS A 199 -0.24 -4.51 4.46
CA HIS A 199 1.13 -4.44 4.95
C HIS A 199 1.12 -4.45 6.50
N PRO A 200 2.07 -5.12 7.16
CA PRO A 200 2.07 -5.22 8.63
C PRO A 200 2.06 -3.86 9.34
N SER A 201 2.66 -2.85 8.71
CA SER A 201 2.95 -1.58 9.35
C SER A 201 2.55 -0.35 8.55
N LEU A 202 1.98 -0.50 7.35
CA LEU A 202 1.53 0.61 6.51
C LEU A 202 0.07 0.41 6.11
N LEU A 203 -0.70 1.50 6.12
CA LEU A 203 -1.97 1.57 5.40
C LEU A 203 -1.69 2.07 3.98
N HIS A 204 -2.11 1.28 2.99
CA HIS A 204 -2.08 1.68 1.59
C HIS A 204 -3.37 2.37 1.20
N ILE A 205 -3.28 3.65 0.83
CA ILE A 205 -4.40 4.39 0.27
C ILE A 205 -4.35 4.27 -1.27
N PRO A 206 -5.43 3.82 -1.92
CA PRO A 206 -5.49 3.68 -3.37
C PRO A 206 -5.22 5.00 -4.11
N ARG A 207 -4.58 4.89 -5.28
CA ARG A 207 -4.29 6.02 -6.17
C ARG A 207 -5.52 6.90 -6.44
N SER A 208 -6.67 6.29 -6.70
CA SER A 208 -7.93 7.01 -6.96
C SER A 208 -8.37 7.95 -5.83
N MET A 209 -7.98 7.67 -4.58
CA MET A 209 -8.24 8.57 -3.45
C MET A 209 -7.16 9.65 -3.30
N ILE A 210 -5.95 9.38 -3.77
CA ILE A 210 -4.81 10.31 -3.68
C ILE A 210 -4.82 11.32 -4.83
N ASP A 211 -5.37 10.95 -5.98
CA ASP A 211 -5.48 11.84 -7.14
C ASP A 211 -6.22 13.16 -6.82
N MET A 212 -7.05 13.21 -5.76
CA MET A 212 -7.67 14.45 -5.28
C MET A 212 -6.66 15.50 -4.81
N PHE A 213 -5.47 15.08 -4.36
CA PHE A 213 -4.38 15.97 -4.00
C PHE A 213 -3.52 16.36 -5.22
N GLY A 214 -3.77 15.77 -6.39
CA GLY A 214 -2.95 15.93 -7.59
C GLY A 214 -1.56 15.28 -7.43
N GLN A 215 -0.59 15.76 -8.21
CA GLN A 215 0.79 15.27 -8.21
C GLN A 215 1.65 15.86 -7.07
N ASP A 216 1.02 16.30 -5.98
CA ASP A 216 1.74 16.97 -4.89
C ASP A 216 2.50 15.94 -4.04
N PRO A 217 3.84 15.99 -3.99
CA PRO A 217 4.62 15.04 -3.20
C PRO A 217 4.57 15.36 -1.69
N ASN A 218 4.07 16.53 -1.29
CA ASN A 218 4.16 17.03 0.09
C ASN A 218 2.87 16.74 0.88
N LEU A 219 2.52 15.46 0.99
CA LEU A 219 1.41 15.04 1.84
C LEU A 219 1.87 14.78 3.28
N VAL A 220 1.04 15.17 4.23
CA VAL A 220 1.25 14.92 5.65
C VAL A 220 0.01 14.28 6.26
N ALA A 221 0.23 13.26 7.08
CA ALA A 221 -0.79 12.64 7.91
C ALA A 221 -0.62 13.16 9.32
N ARG A 222 -1.70 13.66 9.93
CA ARG A 222 -1.68 14.17 11.31
C ARG A 222 -2.92 13.73 12.08
N ILE A 223 -2.79 13.65 13.40
CA ILE A 223 -3.88 13.27 14.28
C ILE A 223 -4.71 14.51 14.61
N GLU A 224 -6.00 14.48 14.27
CA GLU A 224 -6.98 15.52 14.59
C GLU A 224 -8.20 14.87 15.25
N ASN A 225 -8.49 15.25 16.50
CA ASN A 225 -9.69 14.81 17.23
C ASN A 225 -9.90 13.28 17.25
N GLY A 226 -8.84 12.49 17.44
CA GLY A 226 -8.91 11.02 17.45
C GLY A 226 -9.06 10.37 16.07
N THR A 227 -8.84 11.13 15.00
CA THR A 227 -8.80 10.64 13.60
C THR A 227 -7.45 10.94 12.97
N VAL A 228 -7.09 10.24 11.89
CA VAL A 228 -5.92 10.61 11.10
C VAL A 228 -6.36 11.33 9.85
N VAL A 229 -5.80 12.51 9.61
CA VAL A 229 -6.13 13.38 8.51
C VAL A 229 -4.92 13.52 7.61
N VAL A 230 -5.11 13.25 6.31
CA VAL A 230 -4.11 13.47 5.26
C VAL A 230 -4.47 14.75 4.52
N VAL A 231 -3.52 15.67 4.47
CA VAL A 231 -3.63 16.98 3.81
C VAL A 231 -2.33 17.31 3.09
N LYS A 232 -2.38 18.30 2.20
CA LYS A 232 -1.17 18.97 1.69
C LYS A 232 -0.51 19.75 2.81
N ARG A 233 0.81 19.69 2.86
CA ARG A 233 1.61 20.48 3.78
C ARG A 233 1.63 21.95 3.40
#